data_AF-A0A212FAR3-F1
#
_entry.id   AF-A0A212FAR3-F1
#
_cell.length_a   1.000
_cell.length_b   1.000
_cell.length_c   1.000
_cell.angle_alpha   90.00
_cell.angle_beta   90.00
_cell.angle_gamma   90.00
#
_symmetry.space_group_name_H-M   'P 1'
#
loop_
_entity.id
_entity.type
_entity.pdbx_description
1 polymer ?
#
loop_
_entity_poly.entity_id
_entity_poly.type
_entity_poly.pdbx_seq_one_letter_code
_entity_poly.pdbx_strand_id
1 'polypeptide(L)'
;MATVWRSQYAFARFFIGKTVRILNNASDLGARLKPESISIPFSRKYSNYASSPFVSKIQEQYEFEIVKNPPEWGYVERLLPLETVPQIKPKESYPSGWIAPKEEAKNLPYYIARNKNHQIPIYLEIGYRGQRKITKIKKIEGDIWLMNDLIKDYLKNKCNRYIETRVHEIGKFIDVKGDYVNILIDWAHSQGF
;
A
#
# COMPACT_ATOMS: atom_id res chain seq x y z
N MET A 1 -1.44 4.53 29.91
CA MET A 1 -2.01 3.16 29.95
C MET A 1 -3.16 3.11 28.95
N ALA A 2 -3.12 2.15 28.03
CA ALA A 2 -3.88 2.16 26.78
C ALA A 2 -5.34 1.73 26.94
N THR A 3 -6.27 2.52 26.38
CA THR A 3 -7.68 2.14 26.20
C THR A 3 -7.88 1.61 24.78
N VAL A 4 -8.12 0.30 24.65
CA VAL A 4 -8.41 -0.34 23.36
C VAL A 4 -9.89 -0.19 23.04
N TRP A 5 -10.20 0.52 21.95
CA TRP A 5 -11.57 0.74 21.44
C TRP A 5 -12.02 -0.43 20.56
N ARG A 6 -13.22 -0.99 20.82
CA ARG A 6 -13.87 -1.96 19.93
C ARG A 6 -14.69 -1.21 18.87
N SER A 7 -14.21 -1.19 17.63
CA SER A 7 -15.04 -0.88 16.45
C SER A 7 -15.81 -2.12 15.98
N GLN A 8 -16.96 -1.92 15.35
CA GLN A 8 -17.77 -2.99 14.78
C GLN A 8 -17.12 -3.58 13.52
N TYR A 9 -16.20 -4.53 13.67
CA TYR A 9 -15.92 -5.53 12.65
C TYR A 9 -15.63 -6.88 13.32
N ALA A 10 -16.41 -7.89 12.95
CA ALA A 10 -16.35 -9.21 13.56
C ALA A 10 -15.08 -9.96 13.17
N PHE A 11 -14.31 -10.39 14.17
CA PHE A 11 -13.36 -11.49 14.02
C PHE A 11 -13.61 -12.50 15.14
N ALA A 12 -14.11 -13.68 14.76
CA ALA A 12 -14.27 -14.81 15.65
C ALA A 12 -12.92 -15.43 15.99
N ARG A 13 -12.65 -15.69 17.28
CA ARG A 13 -11.68 -16.69 17.72
C ARG A 13 -12.23 -17.43 18.93
N PHE A 14 -12.35 -18.74 18.79
CA PHE A 14 -12.60 -19.69 19.85
C PHE A 14 -11.31 -19.91 20.65
N PHE A 15 -11.37 -19.78 21.97
CA PHE A 15 -10.43 -20.48 22.86
C PHE A 15 -11.16 -21.00 24.10
N ILE A 16 -11.02 -22.30 24.31
CA ILE A 16 -11.51 -23.09 25.45
C ILE A 16 -10.39 -23.10 26.50
N GLY A 17 -10.68 -22.70 27.73
CA GLY A 17 -9.76 -22.79 28.86
C GLY A 17 -10.50 -23.01 30.17
N LYS A 18 -10.25 -24.14 30.83
CA LYS A 18 -10.83 -24.53 32.13
C LYS A 18 -10.19 -23.73 33.27
N THR A 19 -10.99 -23.21 34.20
CA THR A 19 -10.50 -22.63 35.47
C THR A 19 -10.67 -23.62 36.62
N VAL A 20 -9.56 -24.00 37.26
CA VAL A 20 -9.54 -24.75 38.54
C VAL A 20 -9.72 -23.75 39.69
N ARG A 21 -10.58 -24.07 40.66
CA ARG A 21 -10.79 -23.29 41.89
C ARG A 21 -9.84 -23.78 42.99
N ILE A 22 -9.24 -22.85 43.72
CA ILE A 22 -8.58 -23.12 45.00
C ILE A 22 -9.53 -22.65 46.12
N LEU A 23 -9.83 -23.54 47.06
CA LEU A 23 -10.56 -23.26 48.29
C LEU A 23 -9.54 -22.86 49.37
N ASN A 24 -9.75 -21.72 50.03
CA ASN A 24 -9.12 -21.44 51.31
C ASN A 24 -10.17 -21.07 52.34
N ASN A 25 -10.07 -21.78 53.46
CA ASN A 25 -10.91 -21.76 54.63
C ASN A 25 -10.58 -20.56 55.52
N ALA A 26 -11.58 -20.03 56.21
CA ALA A 26 -11.41 -19.41 57.52
C ALA A 26 -12.73 -19.48 58.30
N SER A 27 -12.65 -20.07 59.49
CA SER A 27 -13.70 -20.24 60.47
C SER A 27 -13.61 -19.11 61.49
N ASP A 28 -14.56 -18.18 61.46
CA ASP A 28 -14.77 -17.25 62.57
C ASP A 28 -16.19 -17.40 63.12
N LEU A 29 -16.25 -17.87 64.37
CA LEU A 29 -17.42 -17.93 65.22
C LEU A 29 -17.70 -16.52 65.76
N GLY A 30 -18.45 -15.74 64.98
CA GLY A 30 -19.03 -14.46 65.41
C GLY A 30 -20.55 -14.55 65.42
N ALA A 31 -21.17 -14.15 66.52
CA ALA A 31 -22.63 -14.14 66.71
C ALA A 31 -23.34 -13.38 65.57
N ARG A 32 -24.20 -14.10 64.82
CA ARG A 32 -25.02 -13.50 63.76
C ARG A 32 -26.25 -12.84 64.38
N LEU A 33 -26.19 -11.55 64.62
CA LEU A 33 -27.39 -10.71 64.58
C LEU A 33 -27.90 -10.74 63.14
N LYS A 34 -29.14 -11.16 62.91
CA LYS A 34 -29.78 -11.06 61.59
C LYS A 34 -30.48 -9.69 61.50
N PRO A 35 -29.89 -8.66 60.88
CA PRO A 35 -30.71 -7.57 60.38
C PRO A 35 -31.58 -8.10 59.25
N GLU A 36 -32.87 -7.74 59.27
CA GLU A 36 -33.83 -8.05 58.23
C GLU A 36 -33.24 -7.75 56.84
N SER A 37 -33.38 -8.70 55.93
CA SER A 37 -33.00 -8.51 54.56
C SER A 37 -33.91 -7.46 53.94
N ILE A 38 -33.44 -6.22 53.84
CA ILE A 38 -33.93 -5.29 52.84
C ILE A 38 -33.53 -5.91 51.51
N SER A 39 -34.48 -6.56 50.85
CA SER A 39 -34.36 -6.97 49.47
C SER A 39 -34.25 -5.70 48.62
N ILE A 40 -33.05 -5.19 48.42
CA ILE A 40 -32.79 -4.27 47.33
C ILE A 40 -32.91 -5.13 46.07
N PRO A 41 -33.93 -4.92 45.21
CA PRO A 41 -33.98 -5.67 43.98
C PRO A 41 -32.80 -5.22 43.12
N PHE A 42 -32.27 -6.16 42.34
CA PHE A 42 -31.32 -5.93 41.25
C PHE A 42 -29.82 -5.87 41.60
N SER A 43 -29.30 -7.00 42.09
CA SER A 43 -27.94 -7.44 41.73
C SER A 43 -27.90 -7.76 40.22
N ARG A 44 -27.68 -6.77 39.36
CA ARG A 44 -27.25 -7.03 37.97
C ARG A 44 -25.82 -7.58 38.01
N LYS A 45 -25.71 -8.91 38.14
CA LYS A 45 -24.45 -9.63 37.98
C LYS A 45 -24.10 -9.62 36.50
N TYR A 46 -23.37 -8.61 36.06
CA TYR A 46 -22.70 -8.64 34.77
C TYR A 46 -21.48 -9.57 34.89
N SER A 47 -21.74 -10.87 34.90
CA SER A 47 -20.69 -11.88 35.06
C SER A 47 -19.83 -12.03 33.80
N ASN A 48 -20.30 -11.55 32.65
CA ASN A 48 -19.59 -11.63 31.38
C ASN A 48 -19.82 -10.36 30.54
N TYR A 49 -18.83 -10.02 29.69
CA TYR A 49 -18.90 -8.87 28.76
C TYR A 49 -20.11 -8.93 27.82
N ALA A 50 -20.60 -10.13 27.50
CA ALA A 50 -21.79 -10.32 26.66
C ALA A 50 -23.11 -9.92 27.35
N SER A 51 -23.15 -9.88 28.69
CA SER A 51 -24.36 -9.56 29.45
C SER A 51 -24.35 -8.14 30.03
N SER A 52 -23.26 -7.38 29.88
CA SER A 52 -23.21 -5.98 30.30
C SER A 52 -24.01 -5.08 29.34
N PRO A 53 -24.66 -4.02 29.85
CA PRO A 53 -25.41 -3.08 29.03
C PRO A 53 -24.44 -2.31 28.13
N PHE A 54 -24.90 -1.97 26.93
CA PHE A 54 -24.16 -1.06 26.07
C PHE A 54 -24.10 0.33 26.71
N VAL A 55 -22.88 0.83 26.91
CA VAL A 55 -22.66 2.21 27.33
C VAL A 55 -22.93 3.09 26.13
N SER A 56 -24.09 3.76 26.12
CA SER A 56 -24.49 4.67 25.04
C SER A 56 -23.85 6.05 25.15
N LYS A 57 -23.48 6.47 26.36
CA LYS A 57 -22.78 7.73 26.64
C LYS A 57 -21.73 7.49 27.72
N ILE A 58 -20.48 7.82 27.41
CA ILE A 58 -19.38 7.82 28.36
C ILE A 58 -19.46 9.16 29.10
N GLN A 59 -19.51 9.14 30.43
CA GLN A 59 -19.38 10.37 31.22
C GLN A 59 -17.93 10.85 31.09
N GLU A 60 -17.76 12.04 30.52
CA GLU A 60 -16.47 12.68 30.35
C GLU A 60 -15.91 13.04 31.73
N GLN A 61 -14.68 12.60 32.02
CA GLN A 61 -14.06 12.78 33.34
C GLN A 61 -13.30 14.12 33.45
N TYR A 62 -13.14 14.83 32.35
CA TYR A 62 -12.33 16.05 32.25
C TYR A 62 -13.06 17.11 31.43
N GLU A 63 -12.83 18.36 31.79
CA GLU A 63 -13.30 19.51 30.99
C GLU A 63 -12.39 19.66 29.76
N PHE A 64 -12.99 19.78 28.58
CA PHE A 64 -12.29 20.09 27.34
C PHE A 64 -13.11 21.04 26.49
N GLU A 65 -12.41 21.86 25.72
CA GLU A 65 -13.04 22.78 24.78
C GLU A 65 -13.03 22.18 23.38
N ILE A 66 -14.22 22.10 22.77
CA ILE A 66 -14.37 21.65 21.39
C ILE A 66 -14.25 22.86 20.47
N VAL A 67 -13.03 23.13 20.02
CA VAL A 67 -12.76 24.18 19.03
C VAL A 67 -12.93 23.60 17.62
N LYS A 68 -13.76 24.26 16.80
CA LYS A 68 -13.91 23.89 15.39
C LYS A 68 -12.76 24.52 14.57
N ASN A 69 -12.06 23.70 13.78
CA ASN A 69 -10.93 24.11 12.93
C ASN A 69 -9.76 24.78 13.69
N PRO A 70 -9.13 24.08 14.64
CA PRO A 70 -7.98 24.62 15.37
C PRO A 70 -6.76 24.79 14.42
N PRO A 71 -5.90 25.81 14.62
CA PRO A 71 -4.70 26.00 13.81
C PRO A 71 -3.74 24.81 13.88
N GLU A 72 -3.76 24.05 14.99
CA GLU A 72 -2.98 22.83 15.18
C GLU A 72 -3.44 21.68 14.25
N TRP A 73 -4.66 21.73 13.72
CA TRP A 73 -5.17 20.70 12.81
C TRP A 73 -4.34 20.58 11.52
N GLY A 74 -3.69 21.67 11.10
CA GLY A 74 -2.76 21.65 9.97
C GLY A 74 -1.60 20.66 10.17
N TYR A 75 -1.22 20.31 11.40
CA TYR A 75 -0.25 19.25 11.65
C TYR A 75 -0.80 17.86 11.39
N VAL A 76 -2.09 17.64 11.66
CA VAL A 76 -2.79 16.38 11.36
C VAL A 76 -2.95 16.21 9.86
N GLU A 77 -3.33 17.28 9.14
CA GLU A 77 -3.48 17.25 7.68
C GLU A 77 -2.19 16.85 6.96
N ARG A 78 -1.03 17.31 7.44
CA ARG A 78 0.29 16.92 6.89
C ARG A 78 0.62 15.43 7.03
N LEU A 79 0.00 14.75 8.00
CA LEU A 79 0.19 13.31 8.23
C LEU A 79 -0.71 12.46 7.33
N LEU A 80 -1.73 13.06 6.73
CA LEU A 80 -2.62 12.34 5.82
C LEU A 80 -1.88 12.02 4.51
N PRO A 81 -2.03 10.79 3.99
CA PRO A 81 -1.44 10.43 2.71
C PRO A 81 -2.14 11.16 1.56
N LEU A 82 -1.37 11.45 0.51
CA LEU A 82 -1.95 11.94 -0.75
C LEU A 82 -2.69 10.80 -1.45
N GLU A 83 -3.94 11.05 -1.85
CA GLU A 83 -4.74 10.07 -2.60
C GLU A 83 -4.23 9.89 -4.04
N THR A 84 -3.75 10.97 -4.65
CA THR A 84 -3.29 11.00 -6.05
C THR A 84 -1.81 11.33 -6.14
N VAL A 85 -1.12 10.71 -7.10
CA VAL A 85 0.29 11.02 -7.39
C VAL A 85 0.40 12.48 -7.84
N PRO A 86 1.26 13.29 -7.21
CA PRO A 86 1.39 14.70 -7.55
C PRO A 86 1.97 14.88 -8.95
N GLN A 87 1.52 15.93 -9.64
CA GLN A 87 2.09 16.31 -10.93
C GLN A 87 3.51 16.87 -10.75
N ILE A 88 4.36 16.62 -11.75
CA ILE A 88 5.74 17.06 -11.74
C ILE A 88 5.81 18.54 -12.11
N LYS A 89 6.55 19.31 -11.31
CA LYS A 89 6.88 20.70 -11.62
C LYS A 89 8.00 20.73 -12.66
N PRO A 90 7.80 21.29 -13.87
CA PRO A 90 8.82 21.30 -14.92
C PRO A 90 10.06 22.08 -14.44
N LYS A 91 11.23 21.50 -14.71
CA LYS A 91 12.56 22.07 -14.46
C LYS A 91 13.44 21.75 -15.66
N GLU A 92 14.45 22.57 -15.89
CA GLU A 92 15.42 22.35 -16.98
C GLU A 92 16.22 21.06 -16.78
N SER A 93 16.66 20.79 -15.55
CA SER A 93 17.41 19.59 -15.20
C SER A 93 17.05 19.11 -13.79
N TYR A 94 17.10 17.79 -13.60
CA TYR A 94 16.86 17.14 -12.33
C TYR A 94 18.12 16.42 -11.87
N PRO A 95 18.56 16.59 -10.61
CA PRO A 95 19.76 15.91 -10.10
C PRO A 95 19.59 14.39 -10.03
N SER A 96 18.36 13.88 -10.06
CA SER A 96 18.06 12.45 -10.12
C SER A 96 18.31 11.81 -11.49
N GLY A 97 18.61 12.60 -12.53
CA GLY A 97 18.71 12.12 -13.91
C GLY A 97 17.37 11.84 -14.57
N TRP A 98 16.25 12.24 -13.95
CA TRP A 98 14.93 12.12 -14.59
C TRP A 98 14.79 13.13 -15.73
N ILE A 99 14.30 12.65 -16.88
CA ILE A 99 14.08 13.46 -18.08
C ILE A 99 12.59 13.46 -18.40
N ALA A 100 12.03 14.66 -18.61
CA ALA A 100 10.65 14.86 -19.02
C ALA A 100 10.41 14.39 -20.45
N PRO A 101 9.24 13.81 -20.77
CA PRO A 101 8.89 13.44 -22.13
C PRO A 101 8.78 14.69 -23.02
N LYS A 102 9.23 14.60 -24.26
CA LYS A 102 9.12 15.66 -25.26
C LYS A 102 7.80 15.54 -26.02
N GLU A 103 7.21 16.66 -26.41
CA GLU A 103 5.94 16.64 -27.17
C GLU A 103 6.11 16.05 -28.57
N GLU A 104 7.28 16.24 -29.19
CA GLU A 104 7.64 15.71 -30.51
C GLU A 104 7.47 14.18 -30.59
N ALA A 105 7.73 13.47 -29.48
CA ALA A 105 7.64 12.02 -29.43
C ALA A 105 6.22 11.49 -29.64
N LYS A 106 5.17 12.31 -29.41
CA LYS A 106 3.78 11.92 -29.65
C LYS A 106 3.41 11.84 -31.13
N ASN A 107 4.19 12.46 -32.01
CA ASN A 107 3.95 12.46 -33.45
C ASN A 107 4.52 11.21 -34.14
N LEU A 108 5.30 10.40 -33.41
CA LEU A 108 5.87 9.17 -33.94
C LEU A 108 4.79 8.10 -34.12
N PRO A 109 4.94 7.20 -35.12
CA PRO A 109 3.99 6.11 -35.35
C PRO A 109 3.98 5.07 -34.22
N TYR A 110 4.96 5.12 -33.32
CA TYR A 110 5.05 4.33 -32.09
C TYR A 110 5.41 5.23 -30.91
N TYR A 111 4.92 4.88 -29.73
CA TYR A 111 5.13 5.67 -28.52
C TYR A 111 5.21 4.79 -27.27
N ILE A 112 6.09 5.12 -26.33
CA ILE A 112 6.17 4.44 -25.03
C ILE A 112 5.53 5.32 -23.97
N ALA A 113 4.35 4.93 -23.48
CA ALA A 113 3.68 5.71 -22.45
C ALA A 113 4.35 5.55 -21.07
N ARG A 114 4.57 6.67 -20.38
CA ARG A 114 5.13 6.68 -19.02
C ARG A 114 4.22 5.94 -18.01
N ASN A 115 4.81 5.45 -16.93
CA ASN A 115 4.07 4.87 -15.82
C ASN A 115 3.42 5.97 -14.94
N LYS A 116 2.60 5.55 -13.96
CA LYS A 116 1.95 6.49 -13.02
C LYS A 116 2.95 7.31 -12.18
N ASN A 117 4.19 6.83 -12.06
CA ASN A 117 5.29 7.51 -11.37
C ASN A 117 6.15 8.32 -12.35
N HIS A 118 5.67 8.54 -13.59
CA HIS A 118 6.34 9.27 -14.67
C HIS A 118 7.68 8.69 -15.14
N GLN A 119 7.93 7.40 -14.94
CA GLN A 119 9.12 6.69 -15.40
C GLN A 119 8.85 5.90 -16.70
N ILE A 120 9.93 5.60 -17.43
CA ILE A 120 9.88 4.76 -18.62
C ILE A 120 9.69 3.30 -18.20
N PRO A 121 8.68 2.59 -18.73
CA PRO A 121 8.34 1.23 -18.33
C PRO A 121 9.22 0.15 -19.02
N ILE A 122 10.54 0.26 -18.88
CA ILE A 122 11.52 -0.73 -19.34
C ILE A 122 12.11 -1.40 -18.10
N TYR A 123 11.89 -2.71 -17.97
CA TYR A 123 12.27 -3.44 -16.77
C TYR A 123 13.01 -4.73 -17.10
N LEU A 124 13.89 -5.13 -16.18
CA LEU A 124 14.52 -6.43 -16.21
C LEU A 124 13.59 -7.47 -15.55
N GLU A 125 13.26 -8.51 -16.28
CA GLU A 125 12.60 -9.70 -15.77
C GLU A 125 13.63 -10.84 -15.61
N ILE A 126 13.86 -11.24 -14.36
CA ILE A 126 14.72 -12.38 -14.03
C ILE A 126 13.83 -13.59 -13.74
N GLY A 127 14.06 -14.68 -14.46
CA GLY A 127 13.39 -15.96 -14.26
C GLY A 127 14.37 -17.11 -14.06
N TYR A 128 13.83 -18.31 -13.84
CA TYR A 128 14.59 -19.56 -13.72
C TYR A 128 15.79 -19.46 -12.76
N ARG A 129 15.54 -19.05 -11.51
CA ARG A 129 16.56 -18.94 -10.45
C ARG A 129 17.77 -18.07 -10.87
N GLY A 130 17.54 -17.00 -11.64
CA GLY A 130 18.59 -16.08 -12.07
C GLY A 130 19.21 -16.37 -13.43
N GLN A 131 18.93 -17.54 -14.03
CA GLN A 131 19.55 -17.95 -15.29
C GLN A 131 19.02 -17.18 -16.49
N ARG A 132 17.71 -16.86 -16.49
CA ARG A 132 17.08 -16.16 -17.60
C ARG A 132 16.90 -14.69 -17.25
N LYS A 133 17.48 -13.82 -18.07
CA LYS A 133 17.28 -12.37 -18.02
C LYS A 133 16.59 -11.93 -19.30
N ILE A 134 15.49 -11.20 -19.17
CA ILE A 134 14.73 -10.64 -20.29
C ILE A 134 14.49 -9.17 -19.97
N THR A 135 14.79 -8.29 -20.91
CA THR A 135 14.42 -6.89 -20.81
C THR A 135 13.06 -6.71 -21.46
N LYS A 136 12.08 -6.24 -20.68
CA LYS A 136 10.69 -6.09 -21.10
C LYS A 136 10.33 -4.62 -21.21
N ILE A 137 9.98 -4.19 -22.42
CA ILE A 137 9.50 -2.84 -22.74
C ILE A 137 7.97 -2.92 -22.74
N LYS A 138 7.29 -2.15 -21.89
CA LYS A 138 5.81 -2.17 -21.77
C LYS A 138 5.16 -0.88 -22.24
N LYS A 139 3.83 -0.89 -22.30
CA LYS A 139 2.98 0.29 -22.61
C LYS A 139 3.32 0.93 -23.96
N ILE A 140 3.54 0.08 -24.95
CA ILE A 140 3.82 0.52 -26.31
C ILE A 140 2.49 0.84 -26.99
N GLU A 141 2.42 1.99 -27.63
CA GLU A 141 1.28 2.45 -28.41
C GLU A 141 1.72 2.64 -29.86
N GLY A 142 0.79 2.47 -30.81
CA GLY A 142 1.09 2.57 -32.24
C GLY A 142 1.70 1.30 -32.83
N ASP A 143 2.56 1.46 -33.84
CA ASP A 143 3.18 0.37 -34.60
C ASP A 143 4.34 -0.28 -33.84
N ILE A 144 4.02 -1.40 -33.19
CA ILE A 144 4.96 -2.16 -32.37
C ILE A 144 6.00 -2.88 -33.23
N TRP A 145 5.67 -3.26 -34.46
CA TRP A 145 6.59 -3.97 -35.36
C TRP A 145 7.70 -3.05 -35.84
N LEU A 146 7.34 -1.84 -36.27
CA LEU A 146 8.32 -0.82 -36.63
C LEU A 146 9.26 -0.51 -35.46
N MET A 147 8.71 -0.36 -34.26
CA MET A 147 9.53 -0.11 -33.06
C MET A 147 10.47 -1.28 -32.77
N ASN A 148 9.99 -2.51 -32.91
CA ASN A 148 10.78 -3.72 -32.70
C ASN A 148 11.97 -3.82 -33.67
N ASP A 149 11.78 -3.49 -34.93
CA ASP A 149 12.84 -3.54 -35.93
C ASP A 149 13.90 -2.46 -35.68
N LEU A 150 13.48 -1.24 -35.33
CA LEU A 150 14.40 -0.17 -34.91
C LEU A 150 15.20 -0.55 -33.65
N ILE A 151 14.57 -1.21 -32.68
CA ILE A 151 15.24 -1.71 -31.47
C ILE A 151 16.26 -2.79 -31.83
N LYS A 152 15.91 -3.74 -32.71
CA LYS A 152 16.84 -4.77 -33.16
C LYS A 152 18.06 -4.16 -33.83
N ASP A 153 17.87 -3.19 -34.71
CA ASP A 153 18.96 -2.51 -35.40
C ASP A 153 19.84 -1.71 -34.43
N TYR A 154 19.21 -0.97 -33.51
CA TYR A 154 19.93 -0.23 -32.48
C TYR A 154 20.77 -1.15 -31.58
N LEU A 155 20.19 -2.25 -31.10
CA LEU A 155 20.87 -3.23 -30.27
C LEU A 155 21.97 -3.96 -31.04
N LYS A 156 21.74 -4.29 -32.31
CA LYS A 156 22.76 -4.90 -33.18
C LYS A 156 23.97 -3.98 -33.35
N ASN A 157 23.74 -2.69 -33.56
CA ASN A 157 24.82 -1.70 -33.70
C ASN A 157 25.56 -1.43 -32.39
N LYS A 158 24.86 -1.43 -31.24
CA LYS A 158 25.49 -1.18 -29.93
C LYS A 158 26.25 -2.40 -29.39
N CYS A 159 25.72 -3.60 -29.59
CA CYS A 159 26.29 -4.83 -29.05
C CYS A 159 27.09 -5.64 -30.07
N ASN A 160 27.14 -5.20 -31.34
CA ASN A 160 27.76 -5.93 -32.47
C ASN A 160 27.29 -7.38 -32.59
N ARG A 161 26.06 -7.67 -32.16
CA ARG A 161 25.48 -9.01 -32.13
C ARG A 161 23.98 -8.94 -32.40
N TYR A 162 23.47 -9.94 -33.12
CA TYR A 162 22.03 -10.12 -33.27
C TYR A 162 21.41 -10.59 -31.95
N ILE A 163 20.39 -9.87 -31.50
CA ILE A 163 19.66 -10.15 -30.26
C ILE A 163 18.23 -10.54 -30.61
N GLU A 164 17.78 -11.65 -30.04
CA GLU A 164 16.42 -12.15 -30.25
C GLU A 164 15.42 -11.29 -29.47
N THR A 165 14.36 -10.87 -30.17
CA THR A 165 13.23 -10.16 -29.58
C THR A 165 11.92 -10.89 -29.85
N ARG A 166 10.95 -10.71 -28.97
CA ARG A 166 9.59 -11.22 -29.10
C ARG A 166 8.61 -10.08 -28.96
N VAL A 167 7.77 -9.89 -29.97
CA VAL A 167 6.69 -8.90 -29.97
C VAL A 167 5.42 -9.54 -29.42
N HIS A 168 4.72 -8.82 -28.55
CA HIS A 168 3.42 -9.22 -28.05
C HIS A 168 2.42 -8.08 -28.20
N GLU A 169 1.73 -8.04 -29.34
CA GLU A 169 0.87 -6.92 -29.76
C GLU A 169 -0.26 -6.60 -28.78
N ILE A 170 -1.08 -7.60 -28.45
CA ILE A 170 -2.26 -7.42 -27.59
C ILE A 170 -1.87 -6.88 -26.21
N GLY A 171 -0.78 -7.43 -25.67
CA GLY A 171 -0.20 -7.03 -24.39
C GLY A 171 0.62 -5.74 -24.44
N LYS A 172 0.89 -5.20 -25.65
CA LYS A 172 1.65 -3.96 -25.85
C LYS A 172 3.03 -3.97 -25.21
N PHE A 173 3.76 -5.08 -25.40
CA PHE A 173 5.13 -5.20 -24.89
C PHE A 173 6.06 -5.92 -25.88
N ILE A 174 7.35 -5.62 -25.75
CA ILE A 174 8.43 -6.31 -26.45
C ILE A 174 9.37 -6.90 -25.40
N ASP A 175 9.70 -8.17 -25.59
CA ASP A 175 10.71 -8.86 -24.79
C ASP A 175 12.00 -8.96 -25.59
N VAL A 176 13.10 -8.56 -24.95
CA VAL A 176 14.45 -8.64 -25.50
C VAL A 176 15.24 -9.62 -24.65
N LYS A 177 15.86 -10.63 -25.28
CA LYS A 177 16.64 -11.65 -24.57
C LYS A 177 17.95 -11.06 -24.06
N GLY A 178 18.10 -10.94 -22.74
CA GLY A 178 19.30 -10.39 -22.09
C GLY A 178 18.98 -9.18 -21.19
N ASP A 179 20.03 -8.62 -20.60
CA ASP A 179 19.98 -7.41 -19.78
C ASP A 179 20.46 -6.21 -20.60
N TYR A 180 19.51 -5.44 -21.10
CA TYR A 180 19.73 -4.26 -21.93
C TYR A 180 18.89 -3.08 -21.46
N VAL A 181 18.50 -3.07 -20.18
CA VAL A 181 17.60 -2.04 -19.61
C VAL A 181 18.17 -0.64 -19.82
N ASN A 182 19.41 -0.41 -19.39
CA ASN A 182 20.03 0.91 -19.46
C ASN A 182 20.18 1.39 -20.91
N ILE A 183 20.64 0.51 -21.81
CA ILE A 183 20.83 0.82 -23.24
C ILE A 183 19.49 1.22 -23.89
N LEU A 184 18.40 0.54 -23.53
CA LEU A 184 17.07 0.82 -24.05
C LEU A 184 16.41 2.04 -23.40
N ILE A 185 16.72 2.33 -22.13
CA ILE A 185 16.32 3.56 -21.46
C ILE A 185 17.00 4.77 -22.13
N ASP A 186 18.30 4.69 -22.39
CA ASP A 186 19.05 5.75 -23.08
C ASP A 186 18.50 5.97 -24.50
N TRP A 187 18.17 4.88 -25.20
CA TRP A 187 17.50 4.95 -26.50
C TRP A 187 16.14 5.64 -26.40
N ALA A 188 15.30 5.24 -25.44
CA ALA A 188 13.99 5.83 -25.25
C ALA A 188 14.08 7.34 -24.91
N HIS A 189 15.06 7.73 -24.09
CA HIS A 189 15.36 9.13 -23.82
C HIS A 189 15.83 9.90 -25.06
N SER A 190 16.62 9.27 -25.93
CA SER A 190 17.06 9.87 -27.21
C SER A 190 15.88 10.18 -28.14
N GLN A 191 14.86 9.32 -28.13
CA GLN A 191 13.61 9.52 -28.90
C GLN A 191 12.66 10.53 -28.23
N GLY A 192 12.88 10.84 -26.95
CA GLY A 192 12.07 11.79 -26.19
C GLY A 192 10.83 11.19 -25.54
N PHE A 193 10.76 9.87 -25.38
CA PHE A 193 9.68 9.17 -24.65
C PHE A 193 9.70 9.45 -23.15
#